data_AF-A0A833R4G3-F1
#
_entry.id   AF-A0A833R4G3-F1
#
_cell.length_a   1.000
_cell.length_b   1.000
_cell.length_c   1.000
_cell.angle_alpha   90.00
_cell.angle_beta   90.00
_cell.angle_gamma   90.00
#
_symmetry.space_group_name_H-M   'P 1'
#
loop_
_entity.id
_entity.type
_entity.pdbx_description
1 polymer ?
#
loop_
_entity_poly.entity_id
_entity_poly.type
_entity_poly.pdbx_seq_one_letter_code
_entity_poly.pdbx_strand_id
1 'polypeptide(L)'
;MKAQQMWDEREEKGTQRVDFIFSSWCRMGWYECDFGFEEPIWVACGITAQRNVCILIDAKDGHGMDVWLWMAVDEMERVESDHEFIKFVSSS
;
A
#
# COMPACT_ATOMS: atom_id res chain seq x y z
N MET A 1 16.73 9.48 2.12
CA MET A 1 17.08 10.92 2.09
C MET A 1 16.30 11.70 1.03
N LYS A 2 16.32 11.36 -0.27
CA LYS A 2 15.61 12.15 -1.30
C LYS A 2 14.07 12.14 -1.19
N ALA A 3 13.44 10.99 -0.91
CA ALA A 3 11.98 10.89 -0.81
C ALA A 3 11.42 11.63 0.41
N GLN A 4 12.07 11.48 1.58
CA GLN A 4 11.69 12.19 2.80
C GLN A 4 11.79 13.72 2.62
N GLN A 5 12.91 14.20 2.06
CA GLN A 5 13.09 15.62 1.75
C GLN A 5 12.00 16.15 0.78
N MET A 6 11.65 15.37 -0.26
CA MET A 6 10.55 15.73 -1.17
C MET A 6 9.17 15.76 -0.47
N TRP A 7 8.98 15.00 0.60
CA TRP A 7 7.73 14.98 1.37
C TRP A 7 7.66 16.13 2.36
N ASP A 8 8.75 16.41 3.07
CA ASP A 8 8.86 17.52 4.01
C ASP A 8 8.59 18.87 3.29
N GLU A 9 9.08 19.02 2.06
CA GLU A 9 8.81 20.20 1.20
C GLU A 9 7.32 20.36 0.80
N ARG A 10 6.52 19.28 0.81
CA ARG A 10 5.09 19.31 0.44
C ARG A 10 4.16 19.68 1.60
N GLU A 11 4.58 19.47 2.85
CA GLU A 11 3.75 19.64 4.05
C GLU A 11 3.79 21.05 4.67
N GLU A 12 4.76 21.91 4.31
CA GLU A 12 4.92 23.25 4.89
C GLU A 12 3.78 24.26 4.59
N LYS A 13 2.70 23.87 3.92
CA LYS A 13 1.54 24.73 3.64
C LYS A 13 0.36 24.41 4.56
N GLY A 14 0.14 25.30 5.51
CA GLY A 14 -0.77 25.18 6.66
C GLY A 14 -2.17 24.63 6.38
N THR A 15 -2.65 23.84 7.35
CA THR A 15 -3.92 23.09 7.40
C THR A 15 -4.29 22.42 6.08
N GLN A 16 -3.40 21.54 5.62
CA GLN A 16 -3.65 20.72 4.44
C GLN A 16 -4.74 19.68 4.73
N ARG A 17 -5.73 19.60 3.84
CA ARG A 17 -6.60 18.44 3.71
C ARG A 17 -5.71 17.25 3.35
N VAL A 18 -5.63 16.25 4.23
CA VAL A 18 -4.89 15.02 3.96
C VAL A 18 -5.75 14.17 3.03
N ASP A 19 -5.47 14.23 1.74
CA ASP A 19 -6.13 13.36 0.77
C ASP A 19 -5.48 11.97 0.85
N PHE A 20 -6.33 10.94 0.98
CA PHE A 20 -5.92 9.54 1.02
C PHE A 20 -6.42 8.83 -0.23
N ILE A 21 -5.50 8.28 -1.01
CA ILE A 21 -5.78 7.59 -2.26
C ILE A 21 -5.98 6.11 -1.99
N PHE A 22 -7.12 5.59 -2.42
CA PHE A 22 -7.41 4.17 -2.42
C PHE A 22 -7.53 3.68 -3.86
N SER A 23 -6.86 2.57 -4.18
CA SER A 23 -7.01 1.89 -5.46
C SER A 23 -7.17 0.40 -5.22
N SER A 24 -8.25 -0.18 -5.73
CA SER A 24 -8.46 -1.63 -5.69
C SER A 24 -7.96 -2.24 -6.98
N TRP A 25 -7.01 -3.15 -6.84
CA TRP A 25 -6.46 -4.00 -7.89
C TRP A 25 -7.05 -5.42 -7.83
N CYS A 26 -8.05 -5.63 -6.98
CA CYS A 26 -8.78 -6.88 -6.85
C CYS A 26 -9.54 -7.22 -8.14
N ARG A 27 -9.55 -8.51 -8.49
CA ARG A 27 -10.24 -9.11 -9.64
C ARG A 27 -9.78 -8.58 -10.99
N MET A 28 -8.53 -8.10 -11.07
CA MET A 28 -7.90 -7.71 -12.33
C MET A 28 -7.08 -8.85 -12.98
N GLY A 29 -7.00 -10.02 -12.33
CA GLY A 29 -6.32 -11.20 -12.87
C GLY A 29 -4.79 -11.14 -12.81
N TRP A 30 -4.21 -10.36 -11.88
CA TRP A 30 -2.76 -10.17 -11.81
C TRP A 30 -1.97 -11.47 -11.64
N TYR A 31 -2.48 -12.41 -10.85
CA TYR A 31 -1.84 -13.71 -10.62
C TYR A 31 -2.20 -14.77 -11.69
N GLU A 32 -3.11 -14.47 -12.61
CA GLU A 32 -3.51 -15.38 -13.70
C GLU A 32 -2.75 -15.10 -15.01
N CYS A 33 -1.81 -14.15 -14.97
CA CYS A 33 -1.11 -13.65 -16.15
C CYS A 33 0.10 -14.52 -16.50
N ASP A 34 -0.06 -15.45 -17.45
CA ASP A 34 1.02 -16.29 -17.96
C ASP A 34 1.46 -15.87 -19.37
N PHE A 35 2.73 -15.50 -19.50
CA PHE A 35 3.37 -15.13 -20.79
C PHE A 35 4.19 -16.28 -21.41
N GLY A 36 3.99 -17.51 -20.94
CA GLY A 36 4.78 -18.69 -21.30
C GLY A 36 5.90 -19.01 -20.28
N PHE A 37 5.85 -18.39 -19.09
CA PHE A 37 6.85 -18.53 -18.03
C PHE A 37 6.21 -18.82 -16.67
N GLU A 38 5.01 -19.40 -16.66
CA GLU A 38 4.19 -19.61 -15.48
C GLU A 38 3.59 -18.31 -14.92
N GLU A 39 2.70 -18.47 -13.94
CA GLU A 39 2.02 -17.39 -13.25
C GLU A 39 2.95 -16.65 -12.27
N PRO A 40 2.69 -15.36 -11.98
CA PRO A 40 3.55 -14.58 -11.09
C PRO A 40 3.62 -15.14 -9.68
N ILE A 41 4.83 -15.14 -9.10
CA ILE A 41 5.02 -15.53 -7.70
C ILE A 41 4.52 -14.44 -6.74
N TRP A 42 4.67 -13.17 -7.11
CA TRP A 42 4.25 -11.98 -6.37
C TRP A 42 4.01 -10.85 -7.38
N VAL A 43 3.13 -9.93 -7.03
CA VAL A 43 2.88 -8.71 -7.79
C VAL A 43 3.36 -7.53 -6.96
N ALA A 44 3.83 -6.45 -7.59
CA ALA A 44 4.21 -5.21 -6.91
C ALA A 44 3.99 -3.98 -7.78
N CYS A 45 3.92 -2.81 -7.14
CA CYS A 45 3.93 -1.53 -7.83
C CYS A 45 5.09 -0.65 -7.33
N GLY A 46 5.72 0.06 -8.26
CA GLY A 46 6.82 0.99 -7.97
C GLY A 46 6.33 2.37 -7.53
N ILE A 47 5.70 2.47 -6.36
CA ILE A 47 5.30 3.77 -5.79
C ILE A 47 6.45 4.32 -4.95
N THR A 48 7.00 5.47 -5.36
CA THR A 48 8.21 6.05 -4.74
C THR A 48 8.07 7.49 -4.26
N ALA A 49 7.06 8.24 -4.74
CA ALA A 49 6.90 9.68 -4.47
C ALA A 49 5.48 10.07 -4.01
N GLN A 50 4.67 9.09 -3.61
CA GLN A 50 3.31 9.30 -3.08
C GLN A 50 3.24 8.86 -1.63
N ARG A 51 2.46 9.57 -0.83
CA ARG A 51 2.10 9.26 0.56
C ARG A 51 0.58 9.20 0.65
N ASN A 52 0.05 8.56 1.69
CA ASN A 52 -1.38 8.35 1.90
C ASN A 52 -1.99 7.55 0.76
N VAL A 53 -1.30 6.48 0.35
CA VAL A 53 -1.77 5.56 -0.69
C VAL A 53 -2.00 4.19 -0.08
N CYS A 54 -3.17 3.63 -0.37
CA CYS A 54 -3.53 2.25 -0.10
C CYS A 54 -3.86 1.55 -1.41
N ILE A 55 -3.18 0.43 -1.67
CA ILE A 55 -3.51 -0.49 -2.76
C ILE A 55 -3.98 -1.80 -2.15
N LEU A 56 -5.15 -2.24 -2.58
CA LEU A 56 -5.72 -3.53 -2.25
C LEU A 56 -5.48 -4.49 -3.42
N ILE A 57 -4.88 -5.65 -3.18
CA ILE A 57 -4.64 -6.68 -4.21
C ILE A 57 -5.11 -8.03 -3.69
N ASP A 58 -5.69 -8.86 -4.55
CA ASP A 58 -6.08 -10.22 -4.11
C ASP A 58 -4.86 -10.99 -3.62
N ALA A 59 -5.03 -11.78 -2.57
CA ALA A 59 -3.98 -12.68 -2.10
C ALA A 59 -3.74 -13.76 -3.16
N LYS A 60 -2.48 -14.18 -3.34
CA LYS A 60 -2.10 -15.16 -4.36
C LYS A 60 -2.86 -16.49 -4.23
N ASP A 61 -3.12 -16.92 -3.00
CA ASP A 61 -3.85 -18.16 -2.71
C ASP A 61 -5.37 -18.04 -2.93
N GLY A 62 -5.85 -16.86 -3.33
CA GLY A 62 -7.27 -16.57 -3.50
C GLY A 62 -8.02 -16.36 -2.18
N HIS A 63 -7.33 -16.36 -1.04
CA HIS A 63 -7.92 -16.21 0.28
C HIS A 63 -7.74 -14.79 0.81
N GLY A 64 -8.63 -13.88 0.40
CA GLY A 64 -8.64 -12.50 0.87
C GLY A 64 -7.79 -11.57 0.01
N MET A 65 -7.10 -10.63 0.64
CA MET A 65 -6.34 -9.58 -0.04
C MET A 65 -5.11 -9.15 0.77
N ASP A 66 -4.05 -8.80 0.06
CA ASP A 66 -2.93 -8.05 0.60
C ASP A 66 -3.21 -6.54 0.51
N VAL A 67 -2.70 -5.79 1.47
CA VAL A 67 -2.83 -4.34 1.54
C VAL A 67 -1.44 -3.72 1.53
N TRP A 68 -1.16 -2.88 0.53
CA TRP A 68 0.06 -2.10 0.49
C TRP A 68 -0.22 -0.66 0.89
N LEU A 69 0.47 -0.21 1.94
CA LEU A 69 0.31 1.10 2.54
C LEU A 69 1.61 1.91 2.38
N TRP A 70 1.48 3.11 1.81
CA TRP A 70 2.55 4.11 1.79
C TRP A 70 2.11 5.32 2.61
N MET A 71 2.71 5.48 3.78
CA MET A 71 2.41 6.54 4.75
C MET A 71 3.72 7.12 5.29
N ALA A 72 3.65 8.26 6.01
CA ALA A 72 4.81 8.70 6.76
C ALA A 72 5.15 7.69 7.87
N VAL A 73 6.42 7.64 8.25
CA VAL A 73 6.92 6.65 9.22
C VAL A 73 6.18 6.78 10.56
N ASP A 74 5.96 8.00 11.04
CA ASP A 74 5.27 8.28 12.30
C ASP A 74 3.77 7.95 12.26
N GLU A 75 3.13 8.04 11.09
CA GLU A 75 1.76 7.59 10.89
C GLU A 75 1.68 6.06 10.83
N MET A 76 2.64 5.41 10.17
CA MET A 76 2.71 3.95 10.09
C MET A 76 2.90 3.32 11.47
N GLU A 77 3.76 3.90 12.31
CA GLU A 77 3.94 3.45 13.71
C GLU A 77 2.62 3.44 14.51
N ARG A 78 1.73 4.41 14.25
CA ARG A 78 0.41 4.45 14.87
C ARG A 78 -0.51 3.34 14.35
N VAL A 79 -0.50 3.10 13.03
CA VAL A 79 -1.28 2.02 12.40
C VAL A 79 -0.82 0.65 12.92
N GLU A 80 0.49 0.44 13.00
CA GLU A 80 1.08 -0.80 13.52
C GLU A 80 0.78 -1.07 14.99
N SER A 81 0.44 -0.02 15.75
CA SER A 81 0.08 -0.11 17.17
C SER A 81 -1.44 -0.10 17.41
N ASP A 82 -2.26 0.06 16.37
CA ASP A 82 -3.72 0.19 16.49
C ASP A 82 -4.39 -1.18 16.67
N HIS A 83 -4.94 -1.42 17.87
CA HIS A 83 -5.60 -2.68 18.21
C HIS A 83 -6.88 -2.97 17.43
N GLU A 84 -7.56 -1.98 16.86
CA GLU A 84 -8.71 -2.21 15.99
C GLU A 84 -8.26 -2.66 14.60
N PHE A 85 -7.20 -2.03 14.07
CA PHE A 85 -6.62 -2.39 12.79
C PHE A 85 -5.98 -3.78 12.80
N ILE A 86 -5.16 -4.07 13.83
CA ILE A 86 -4.42 -5.33 13.95
C ILE A 86 -5.34 -6.56 13.96
N LYS A 87 -6.60 -6.43 14.40
CA LYS A 87 -7.59 -7.52 14.35
C LYS A 87 -7.85 -8.05 12.93
N PHE A 88 -7.57 -7.25 11.91
CA PHE A 88 -7.78 -7.59 10.50
C PHE A 88 -6.48 -7.96 9.77
N VAL A 89 -5.33 -7.77 10.40
CA VAL A 89 -4.03 -8.11 9.81
C VAL A 89 -3.70 -9.55 10.13
N SER A 90 -3.38 -10.34 9.09
CA SER A 90 -2.87 -11.70 9.27
C SER A 90 -1.35 -11.69 9.17
N SER A 91 -0.69 -12.43 10.04
CA SER A 91 0.73 -12.75 9.90
C SER A 91 0.91 -13.77 8.77
N SER A 92 1.70 -13.41 7.77
CA SER A 92 2.11 -14.29 6.66
C SER A 92 2.97 -15.47 7.12
#